data_AF-A0AAP2W6I6-F1
#
_entry.id   AF-A0AAP2W6I6-F1
#
_cell.length_a   1.000
_cell.length_b   1.000
_cell.length_c   1.000
_cell.angle_alpha   90.00
_cell.angle_beta   90.00
_cell.angle_gamma   90.00
#
_symmetry.space_group_name_H-M   'P 1'
#
loop_
_entity.id
_entity.type
_entity.pdbx_description
1 polymer ?
#
loop_
_entity_poly.entity_id
_entity_poly.type
_entity_poly.pdbx_seq_one_letter_code
_entity_poly.pdbx_strand_id
1 'polypeptide(L)'
;MDKGRRLAMALAGVALSGIGCGFIKTAMFGMDPYTGFITGLSQFSGVGYGSIYAIVNFAVFIVVWFLDQHYIGIATLINMVGAGYAVQFTSGLLSEGLECAVSGLALSEVGMGLMQAVFFLAGLFILSIGTALYFTADLGVSTYDAAALILRDRSRASLKTCRMGTDLFCVILALVLGASIGVGTVATAICLGPFIEFFNGHVAVPLLRGKRPVSAG
;
A
#
# COMPACT_ATOMS: atom_id res chain seq x y z
N MET A 1 -23.63 -0.29 -15.37
CA MET A 1 -22.31 0.32 -15.06
C MET A 1 -21.31 -0.82 -14.97
N ASP A 2 -20.41 -0.92 -15.96
CA ASP A 2 -19.77 -2.18 -16.32
C ASP A 2 -18.94 -2.80 -15.21
N LYS A 3 -19.31 -4.03 -14.82
CA LYS A 3 -18.47 -4.91 -13.98
C LYS A 3 -17.04 -4.98 -14.52
N GLY A 4 -16.86 -4.89 -15.84
CA GLY A 4 -15.55 -4.82 -16.50
C GLY A 4 -14.71 -3.59 -16.12
N ARG A 5 -15.32 -2.40 -15.97
CA ARG A 5 -14.59 -1.19 -15.54
C ARG A 5 -14.12 -1.30 -14.10
N ARG A 6 -14.99 -1.77 -13.19
CA ARG A 6 -14.62 -2.03 -11.80
C ARG A 6 -13.49 -3.05 -11.72
N LEU A 7 -13.57 -4.14 -12.49
CA LEU A 7 -12.53 -5.16 -12.52
C LEU A 7 -11.20 -4.60 -13.03
N ALA A 8 -11.22 -3.84 -14.12
CA ALA A 8 -10.03 -3.18 -14.65
C ALA A 8 -9.41 -2.20 -13.62
N MET A 9 -10.23 -1.40 -12.94
CA MET A 9 -9.76 -0.49 -11.88
C MET A 9 -9.16 -1.26 -10.69
N ALA A 10 -9.77 -2.38 -10.27
CA ALA A 10 -9.25 -3.20 -9.20
C ALA A 10 -7.89 -3.83 -9.56
N LEU A 11 -7.79 -4.45 -10.74
CA LEU A 11 -6.55 -5.08 -11.21
C LEU A 11 -5.44 -4.03 -11.42
N ALA A 12 -5.74 -2.91 -12.07
CA ALA A 12 -4.81 -1.81 -12.24
C ALA A 12 -4.39 -1.23 -10.88
N GLY A 13 -5.32 -1.07 -9.95
CA GLY A 13 -5.05 -0.56 -8.62
C GLY A 13 -4.13 -1.48 -7.81
N VAL A 14 -4.36 -2.80 -7.83
CA VAL A 14 -3.48 -3.79 -7.19
C VAL A 14 -2.08 -3.79 -7.83
N ALA A 15 -2.00 -3.76 -9.16
CA ALA A 15 -0.72 -3.71 -9.87
C ALA A 15 0.07 -2.43 -9.53
N LEU A 16 -0.59 -1.27 -9.59
CA LEU A 16 0.02 0.02 -9.21
C LEU A 16 0.44 0.02 -7.74
N SER A 17 -0.35 -0.55 -6.83
CA SER A 17 0.02 -0.64 -5.42
C SER A 17 1.29 -1.47 -5.22
N GLY A 18 1.40 -2.61 -5.89
CA GLY A 18 2.62 -3.43 -5.88
C GLY A 18 3.85 -2.68 -6.43
N ILE A 19 3.66 -1.94 -7.53
CA ILE A 19 4.72 -1.10 -8.10
C ILE A 19 5.15 -0.01 -7.12
N GLY A 20 4.19 0.72 -6.55
CA GLY A 20 4.45 1.80 -5.59
C GLY A 20 5.21 1.31 -4.35
N CYS A 21 4.79 0.18 -3.78
CA CYS A 21 5.52 -0.48 -2.70
C CYS A 21 6.93 -0.90 -3.10
N GLY A 22 7.14 -1.40 -4.33
CA GLY A 22 8.47 -1.69 -4.87
C GLY A 22 9.37 -0.45 -4.93
N PHE A 23 8.85 0.67 -5.43
CA PHE A 23 9.56 1.97 -5.46
C PHE A 23 9.94 2.45 -4.05
N ILE A 24 9.00 2.44 -3.10
CA ILE A 24 9.27 2.84 -1.70
C ILE A 24 10.37 1.95 -1.10
N LYS A 25 10.28 0.62 -1.29
CA LYS A 25 11.26 -0.33 -0.78
C LYS A 25 12.65 -0.10 -1.38
N THR A 26 12.72 0.29 -2.66
CA THR A 26 13.99 0.53 -3.38
C THR A 26 14.62 1.87 -2.99
N ALA A 27 13.82 2.82 -2.51
CA ALA A 27 14.30 4.12 -2.08
C ALA A 27 15.16 4.10 -0.81
N MET A 28 15.27 2.97 -0.09
CA MET A 28 16.10 2.78 1.11
C MET A 28 15.79 3.71 2.30
N PHE A 29 14.82 4.63 2.18
CA PHE A 29 14.34 5.46 3.29
C PHE A 29 13.42 4.71 4.26
N GLY A 30 13.09 3.46 3.97
CA GLY A 30 12.18 2.62 4.73
C GLY A 30 11.26 1.84 3.81
N MET A 31 10.17 1.35 4.37
CA MET A 31 9.12 0.59 3.68
C MET A 31 7.75 1.16 4.02
N ASP A 32 6.69 0.73 3.34
CA ASP A 32 5.34 1.06 3.82
C ASP A 32 5.08 0.41 5.20
N PRO A 33 4.15 0.96 6.01
CA PRO A 33 3.90 0.52 7.38
C PRO A 33 3.59 -0.97 7.53
N TYR A 34 2.80 -1.51 6.60
CA TYR A 34 2.41 -2.91 6.63
C TYR A 34 3.59 -3.82 6.32
N THR A 35 4.36 -3.53 5.27
CA THR A 35 5.61 -4.25 4.96
C THR A 35 6.60 -4.17 6.13
N GLY A 36 6.69 -3.02 6.81
CA GLY A 36 7.51 -2.86 8.02
C GLY A 36 7.09 -3.81 9.15
N PHE A 37 5.79 -3.91 9.43
CA PHE A 37 5.23 -4.83 10.42
C PHE A 37 5.50 -6.31 10.08
N ILE A 38 5.26 -6.72 8.83
CA ILE A 38 5.53 -8.09 8.38
C ILE A 38 7.03 -8.41 8.47
N THR A 39 7.89 -7.45 8.11
CA THR A 39 9.35 -7.61 8.21
C THR A 39 9.79 -7.77 9.66
N GLY A 40 9.25 -6.97 10.59
CA GLY A 40 9.52 -7.11 12.02
C GLY A 40 9.11 -8.47 12.58
N LEU A 41 7.92 -8.95 12.22
CA LEU A 41 7.47 -10.28 12.61
C LEU A 41 8.37 -11.39 12.04
N SER A 42 8.78 -11.26 10.77
CA SER A 42 9.68 -12.20 10.11
C SER A 42 11.05 -12.26 10.80
N GLN A 43 11.61 -11.12 11.19
CA GLN A 43 12.86 -11.04 11.93
C GLN A 43 12.73 -11.62 13.34
N PHE A 44 11.63 -11.33 14.04
CA PHE A 44 11.37 -11.85 15.37
C PHE A 44 11.15 -13.36 15.39
N SER A 45 10.39 -13.91 14.44
CA SER A 45 10.04 -15.34 14.42
C SER A 45 11.06 -16.22 13.70
N GLY A 46 12.00 -15.63 12.94
CA GLY A 46 12.96 -16.36 12.10
C GLY A 46 12.33 -17.05 10.88
N VAL A 47 11.06 -16.78 10.59
CA VAL A 47 10.31 -17.35 9.46
C VAL A 47 10.39 -16.38 8.28
N GLY A 48 10.52 -16.89 7.06
CA GLY A 48 10.64 -16.06 5.87
C GLY A 48 9.46 -15.08 5.68
N TYR A 49 9.77 -13.89 5.14
CA TYR A 49 8.81 -12.80 4.92
C TYR A 49 7.52 -13.25 4.24
N GLY A 50 7.62 -14.06 3.17
CA GLY A 50 6.46 -14.54 2.42
C GLY A 50 5.51 -15.40 3.26
N SER A 51 6.04 -16.26 4.13
CA SER A 51 5.24 -17.11 5.01
C SER A 51 4.55 -16.28 6.10
N ILE A 52 5.25 -15.35 6.73
CA ILE A 52 4.64 -14.43 7.71
C ILE A 52 3.58 -13.55 7.05
N TYR A 53 3.86 -13.02 5.85
CA TYR A 53 2.90 -12.25 5.07
C TYR A 53 1.61 -13.04 4.84
N ALA A 54 1.73 -14.31 4.39
CA ALA A 54 0.58 -15.18 4.15
C ALA A 54 -0.20 -15.48 5.45
N ILE A 55 0.51 -15.82 6.54
CA ILE A 55 -0.09 -16.12 7.85
C ILE A 55 -0.85 -14.90 8.38
N VAL A 56 -0.23 -13.73 8.38
CA VAL A 56 -0.85 -12.50 8.88
C VAL A 56 -2.03 -12.08 8.01
N ASN A 57 -1.90 -12.10 6.69
CA ASN A 57 -3.02 -11.79 5.80
C ASN A 57 -4.19 -12.76 6.01
N PHE A 58 -3.92 -14.05 6.19
CA PHE A 58 -4.96 -15.03 6.46
C PHE A 58 -5.62 -14.81 7.84
N ALA A 59 -4.84 -14.46 8.87
CA ALA A 59 -5.38 -14.10 10.18
C ALA A 59 -6.28 -12.84 10.10
N VAL A 60 -5.81 -11.78 9.43
CA VAL A 60 -6.60 -10.57 9.23
C VAL A 60 -7.83 -10.85 8.37
N PHE A 61 -7.73 -11.70 7.36
CA PHE A 61 -8.87 -12.16 6.55
C PHE A 61 -9.96 -12.79 7.42
N ILE A 62 -9.60 -13.69 8.36
CA ILE A 62 -10.56 -14.31 9.28
C ILE A 62 -11.24 -13.23 10.14
N VAL A 63 -10.47 -12.28 10.67
CA VAL A 63 -11.02 -11.18 11.47
C VAL A 63 -12.00 -10.34 10.65
N VAL A 64 -11.62 -9.94 9.44
CA VAL A 64 -12.45 -9.18 8.51
C VAL A 64 -13.71 -9.96 8.15
N TRP A 65 -13.61 -11.28 7.96
CA TRP A 65 -14.76 -12.15 7.67
C TRP A 65 -15.82 -12.11 8.77
N PHE A 66 -15.41 -12.02 10.04
CA PHE A 66 -16.36 -11.89 11.14
C PHE A 66 -16.86 -10.45 11.35
N LEU A 67 -16.07 -9.44 10.97
CA LEU A 67 -16.44 -8.03 11.16
C LEU A 67 -17.33 -7.50 10.05
N ASP A 68 -16.94 -7.71 8.80
CA ASP A 68 -17.67 -7.26 7.61
C ASP A 68 -17.22 -8.04 6.35
N GLN A 69 -18.07 -8.97 5.91
CA GLN A 69 -17.82 -9.81 4.73
C GLN A 69 -17.87 -9.03 3.41
N HIS A 70 -18.44 -7.81 3.40
CA HIS A 70 -18.57 -7.01 2.19
C HIS A 70 -17.21 -6.64 1.58
N TYR A 71 -16.20 -6.46 2.42
CA TYR A 71 -14.84 -6.10 2.00
C TYR A 71 -14.04 -7.26 1.42
N ILE A 72 -14.58 -8.48 1.49
CA ILE A 72 -13.93 -9.68 0.98
C ILE A 72 -14.48 -9.99 -0.41
N GLY A 73 -13.58 -9.98 -1.39
CA GLY A 73 -13.93 -10.29 -2.78
C GLY A 73 -12.78 -10.91 -3.56
N ILE A 74 -12.98 -11.02 -4.88
CA ILE A 74 -11.97 -11.60 -5.77
C ILE A 74 -10.66 -10.80 -5.74
N ALA A 75 -10.74 -9.47 -5.59
CA ALA A 75 -9.57 -8.62 -5.48
C ALA A 75 -8.79 -8.87 -4.17
N THR A 76 -9.48 -9.22 -3.07
CA THR A 76 -8.83 -9.60 -1.79
C THR A 76 -7.96 -10.83 -1.96
N LEU A 77 -8.48 -11.87 -2.64
CA LEU A 77 -7.73 -13.11 -2.90
C LEU A 77 -6.52 -12.87 -3.81
N ILE A 78 -6.72 -12.08 -4.88
CA ILE A 78 -5.64 -11.69 -5.80
C ILE A 78 -4.56 -10.90 -5.04
N ASN A 79 -4.95 -10.00 -4.15
CA ASN A 79 -4.01 -9.19 -3.37
C ASN A 79 -3.25 -10.05 -2.35
N MET A 80 -3.94 -10.90 -1.58
CA MET A 80 -3.34 -11.80 -0.60
C MET A 80 -2.20 -12.65 -1.17
N VAL A 81 -2.36 -13.14 -2.40
CA VAL A 81 -1.34 -13.98 -3.05
C VAL A 81 -0.38 -13.11 -3.86
N GLY A 82 -0.90 -12.19 -4.66
CA GLY A 82 -0.14 -11.51 -5.72
C GLY A 82 0.65 -10.29 -5.26
N ALA A 83 0.22 -9.58 -4.21
CA ALA A 83 0.88 -8.32 -3.86
C ALA A 83 2.31 -8.51 -3.35
N GLY A 84 2.57 -9.54 -2.56
CA GLY A 84 3.93 -9.87 -2.12
C GLY A 84 4.89 -10.12 -3.30
N TYR A 85 4.45 -10.92 -4.29
CA TYR A 85 5.22 -11.18 -5.49
C TYR A 85 5.38 -9.95 -6.37
N ALA A 86 4.34 -9.12 -6.50
CA ALA A 86 4.41 -7.86 -7.25
C ALA A 86 5.47 -6.92 -6.66
N VAL A 87 5.48 -6.76 -5.33
CA VAL A 87 6.51 -5.95 -4.64
C VAL A 87 7.89 -6.52 -4.85
N GLN A 88 8.07 -7.84 -4.72
CA GLN A 88 9.36 -8.49 -4.91
C GLN A 88 9.87 -8.36 -6.35
N PHE A 89 9.01 -8.59 -7.34
CA PHE A 89 9.32 -8.42 -8.75
C PHE A 89 9.68 -6.98 -9.08
N THR A 90 8.86 -6.00 -8.66
CA THR A 90 9.12 -4.60 -8.96
C THR A 90 10.36 -4.08 -8.25
N SER A 91 10.57 -4.42 -6.97
CA SER A 91 11.80 -4.02 -6.26
C SER A 91 13.05 -4.65 -6.86
N GLY A 92 13.01 -5.93 -7.27
CA GLY A 92 14.14 -6.58 -7.95
C GLY A 92 14.48 -5.93 -9.30
N LEU A 93 13.45 -5.68 -10.12
CA LEU A 93 13.63 -5.02 -11.42
C LEU A 93 14.15 -3.58 -11.26
N LEU A 94 13.66 -2.85 -10.26
CA LEU A 94 14.09 -1.49 -9.98
C LEU A 94 15.51 -1.45 -9.40
N SER A 95 15.91 -2.38 -8.52
CA SER A 95 17.26 -2.43 -7.98
C SER A 95 18.30 -2.69 -9.08
N GLU A 96 18.01 -3.61 -10.00
CA GLU A 96 18.90 -3.88 -11.15
C GLU A 96 19.01 -2.65 -12.07
N GLY A 97 17.89 -2.00 -12.36
CA GLY A 97 17.87 -0.76 -13.15
C GLY A 97 18.57 0.41 -12.47
N LEU A 98 18.43 0.54 -11.15
CA LEU A 98 19.06 1.59 -10.36
C LEU A 98 20.57 1.39 -10.28
N GLU A 99 21.03 0.16 -10.06
CA GLU A 99 22.46 -0.18 -10.06
C GLU A 99 23.12 0.15 -11.41
N CYS A 100 22.44 -0.16 -12.52
CA CYS A 100 22.90 0.18 -13.88
C CYS A 100 22.95 1.71 -14.11
N ALA A 101 21.93 2.44 -13.64
CA ALA A 101 21.89 3.90 -13.75
C ALA A 101 22.96 4.59 -12.89
N VAL A 102 23.19 4.11 -11.66
CA VAL A 102 24.17 4.65 -10.72
C VAL A 102 25.59 4.39 -11.22
N SER A 103 25.87 3.19 -11.71
CA SER A 103 27.19 2.83 -12.28
C SER A 103 27.46 3.54 -13.61
N GLY A 104 26.44 3.83 -14.42
CA GLY A 104 26.57 4.57 -15.66
C GLY A 104 26.71 6.10 -15.51
N LEU A 105 26.12 6.70 -14.47
CA LEU A 105 26.13 8.16 -14.27
C LEU A 105 27.19 8.70 -13.31
N ALA A 106 27.98 7.85 -12.64
CA ALA A 106 28.99 8.26 -11.63
C ALA A 106 28.44 9.32 -10.65
N LEU A 107 27.24 9.08 -10.13
CA LEU A 107 26.53 10.03 -9.28
C LEU A 107 27.30 10.27 -7.97
N SER A 108 27.46 11.53 -7.57
CA SER A 108 28.00 11.89 -6.25
C SER A 108 27.07 11.42 -5.12
N GLU A 109 27.55 11.42 -3.87
CA GLU A 109 26.72 11.06 -2.70
C GLU A 109 25.41 11.86 -2.61
N VAL A 110 25.42 13.14 -3.05
CA VAL A 110 24.24 13.99 -3.11
C VAL A 110 23.25 13.53 -4.20
N GLY A 111 23.77 13.03 -5.33
CA GLY A 111 22.95 12.47 -6.42
C GLY A 111 22.20 11.20 -6.01
N MET A 112 22.84 10.34 -5.20
CA MET A 112 22.20 9.12 -4.67
C MET A 112 21.03 9.44 -3.73
N GLY A 113 21.22 10.38 -2.80
CA GLY A 113 20.15 10.80 -1.89
C GLY A 113 18.95 11.42 -2.61
N LEU A 114 19.20 12.22 -3.66
CA LEU A 114 18.14 12.80 -4.47
C LEU A 114 17.35 11.72 -5.24
N MET A 115 18.03 10.74 -5.83
CA MET A 115 17.36 9.63 -6.53
C MET A 115 16.48 8.82 -5.58
N GLN A 116 16.98 8.50 -4.38
CA GLN A 116 16.19 7.84 -3.34
C GLN A 116 14.94 8.66 -2.99
N ALA A 117 15.04 9.98 -2.88
CA ALA A 117 13.91 10.83 -2.53
C ALA A 117 12.86 10.85 -3.65
N VAL A 118 13.32 10.91 -4.90
CA VAL A 118 12.45 10.83 -6.08
C VAL A 118 11.74 9.47 -6.13
N PHE A 119 12.44 8.36 -5.89
CA PHE A 119 11.85 7.03 -5.87
C PHE A 119 10.83 6.87 -4.75
N PHE A 120 11.13 7.38 -3.56
CA PHE A 120 10.20 7.37 -2.43
C PHE A 120 8.92 8.15 -2.74
N LEU A 121 9.05 9.39 -3.22
CA LEU A 121 7.91 10.22 -3.56
C LEU A 121 7.09 9.62 -4.70
N ALA A 122 7.75 9.15 -5.77
CA ALA A 122 7.09 8.47 -6.88
C ALA A 122 6.33 7.22 -6.38
N GLY A 123 6.97 6.40 -5.54
CA GLY A 123 6.36 5.23 -4.94
C GLY A 123 5.14 5.56 -4.08
N LEU A 124 5.21 6.61 -3.26
CA LEU A 124 4.09 7.10 -2.44
C LEU A 124 2.90 7.54 -3.29
N PHE A 125 3.15 8.29 -4.37
CA PHE A 125 2.10 8.71 -5.30
C PHE A 125 1.49 7.52 -6.05
N ILE A 126 2.32 6.63 -6.59
CA ILE A 126 1.85 5.43 -7.31
C ILE A 126 1.02 4.53 -6.38
N LEU A 127 1.50 4.29 -5.16
CA LEU A 127 0.81 3.48 -4.14
C LEU A 127 -0.54 4.10 -3.77
N SER A 128 -0.58 5.41 -3.53
CA SER A 128 -1.82 6.10 -3.16
C SER A 128 -2.86 6.12 -4.29
N ILE A 129 -2.44 6.31 -5.55
CA ILE A 129 -3.31 6.20 -6.73
C ILE A 129 -3.82 4.76 -6.87
N GLY A 130 -2.93 3.77 -6.80
CA GLY A 130 -3.28 2.35 -6.90
C GLY A 130 -4.31 1.97 -5.84
N THR A 131 -4.08 2.40 -4.60
CA THR A 131 -4.98 2.15 -3.48
C THR A 131 -6.34 2.82 -3.66
N ALA A 132 -6.36 4.09 -4.09
CA ALA A 132 -7.60 4.78 -4.38
C ALA A 132 -8.43 4.09 -5.48
N LEU A 133 -7.79 3.60 -6.54
CA LEU A 133 -8.46 2.92 -7.65
C LEU A 133 -9.14 1.62 -7.22
N TYR A 134 -8.45 0.75 -6.49
CA TYR A 134 -9.05 -0.52 -6.07
C TYR A 134 -10.06 -0.32 -4.93
N PHE A 135 -9.90 0.68 -4.04
CA PHE A 135 -10.93 1.06 -3.07
C PHE A 135 -12.23 1.46 -3.76
N THR A 136 -12.16 2.31 -4.79
CA THR A 136 -13.35 2.74 -5.51
C THR A 136 -13.96 1.62 -6.36
N ALA A 137 -13.17 0.64 -6.79
CA ALA A 137 -13.64 -0.48 -7.61
C ALA A 137 -14.64 -1.39 -6.88
N ASP A 138 -14.56 -1.48 -5.54
CA ASP A 138 -15.57 -2.16 -4.71
C ASP A 138 -15.79 -3.63 -5.15
N LEU A 139 -14.68 -4.36 -5.36
CA LEU A 139 -14.64 -5.78 -5.74
C LEU A 139 -13.86 -6.63 -4.71
N GLY A 140 -13.78 -6.11 -3.49
CA GLY A 140 -12.85 -6.57 -2.45
C GLY A 140 -11.63 -5.68 -2.35
N VAL A 141 -11.04 -5.64 -1.15
CA VAL A 141 -9.86 -4.83 -0.81
C VAL A 141 -8.78 -5.71 -0.18
N SER A 142 -7.55 -5.20 -0.01
CA SER A 142 -6.54 -5.91 0.77
C SER A 142 -7.06 -6.19 2.18
N THR A 143 -6.65 -7.30 2.79
CA THR A 143 -7.11 -7.68 4.14
C THR A 143 -6.70 -6.62 5.18
N TYR A 144 -5.49 -6.09 5.06
CA TYR A 144 -4.99 -4.98 5.88
C TYR A 144 -5.83 -3.70 5.68
N ASP A 145 -6.16 -3.40 4.42
CA ASP A 145 -6.85 -2.17 4.05
C ASP A 145 -8.35 -2.21 4.40
N ALA A 146 -8.92 -3.41 4.45
CA ALA A 146 -10.25 -3.66 4.99
C ALA A 146 -10.37 -3.20 6.46
N ALA A 147 -9.33 -3.37 7.28
CA ALA A 147 -9.38 -2.92 8.67
C ALA A 147 -9.57 -1.40 8.79
N ALA A 148 -8.88 -0.62 7.95
CA ALA A 148 -9.03 0.84 7.91
C ALA A 148 -10.42 1.27 7.41
N LEU A 149 -10.97 0.55 6.42
CA LEU A 149 -12.30 0.81 5.85
C LEU A 149 -13.43 0.44 6.82
N ILE A 150 -13.33 -0.71 7.49
CA ILE A 150 -14.28 -1.11 8.54
C ILE A 150 -14.25 -0.11 9.71
N LEU A 151 -13.05 0.34 10.12
CA LEU A 151 -12.93 1.34 11.17
C LEU A 151 -13.58 2.67 10.75
N ARG A 152 -13.42 3.08 9.49
CA ARG A 152 -14.11 4.25 8.93
C ARG A 152 -15.62 4.07 8.97
N ASP A 153 -16.14 2.93 8.54
CA ASP A 153 -17.59 2.73 8.46
C ASP A 153 -18.25 2.59 9.84
N ARG A 154 -17.51 2.08 10.83
CA ARG A 154 -17.97 1.98 12.22
C ARG A 154 -17.68 3.24 13.05
N SER A 155 -16.93 4.20 12.52
CA SER A 155 -16.63 5.47 13.19
C SER A 155 -17.20 6.65 12.41
N ARG A 156 -17.15 7.86 13.00
CA ARG A 156 -17.45 9.10 12.27
C ARG A 156 -16.18 9.72 11.66
N ALA A 157 -15.08 8.98 11.64
CA ALA A 157 -13.78 9.48 11.19
C ALA A 157 -13.62 9.34 9.68
N SER A 158 -12.80 10.21 9.09
CA SER A 158 -12.45 10.18 7.67
C SER A 158 -11.56 8.98 7.33
N LEU A 159 -11.51 8.61 6.04
CA LEU A 159 -10.66 7.52 5.55
C LEU A 159 -9.20 7.78 5.90
N LYS A 160 -8.69 9.00 5.69
CA LYS A 160 -7.32 9.38 6.06
C LYS A 160 -7.02 9.11 7.53
N THR A 161 -7.95 9.40 8.44
CA THR A 161 -7.72 9.29 9.89
C THR A 161 -7.64 7.82 10.30
N CYS A 162 -8.58 7.00 9.81
CA CYS A 162 -8.57 5.56 10.07
C CYS A 162 -7.32 4.90 9.45
N ARG A 163 -6.93 5.37 8.26
CA ARG A 163 -5.75 4.86 7.58
C ARG A 163 -4.46 5.20 8.31
N MET A 164 -4.29 6.46 8.70
CA MET A 164 -3.14 6.88 9.52
C MET A 164 -3.09 6.13 10.86
N GLY A 165 -4.23 5.89 11.51
CA GLY A 165 -4.29 5.15 12.76
C GLY A 165 -3.85 3.69 12.62
N THR A 166 -4.32 3.00 11.57
CA THR A 166 -3.91 1.62 11.27
C THR A 166 -2.44 1.54 10.86
N ASP A 167 -1.98 2.48 10.03
CA ASP A 167 -0.57 2.58 9.61
C ASP A 167 0.35 2.85 10.82
N LEU A 168 0.00 3.79 11.70
CA LEU A 168 0.78 4.10 12.90
C LEU A 168 0.82 2.92 13.87
N PHE A 169 -0.28 2.17 13.99
CA PHE A 169 -0.32 0.94 14.77
C PHE A 169 0.68 -0.10 14.22
N CYS A 170 0.74 -0.30 12.91
CA CYS A 170 1.74 -1.16 12.28
C CYS A 170 3.17 -0.69 12.53
N VAL A 171 3.43 0.62 12.44
CA VAL A 171 4.75 1.20 12.77
C VAL A 171 5.13 0.90 14.22
N ILE A 172 4.22 1.11 15.17
CA ILE A 172 4.48 0.83 16.59
C ILE A 172 4.80 -0.66 16.80
N LEU A 173 4.01 -1.57 16.22
CA LEU A 173 4.27 -3.00 16.33
C LEU A 173 5.61 -3.38 15.71
N ALA A 174 5.95 -2.81 14.55
CA ALA A 174 7.23 -3.03 13.89
C ALA A 174 8.41 -2.56 14.78
N LEU A 175 8.30 -1.41 15.46
CA LEU A 175 9.32 -0.92 16.39
C LEU A 175 9.50 -1.86 17.58
N VAL A 176 8.39 -2.31 18.18
CA VAL A 176 8.40 -3.24 19.32
C VAL A 176 9.04 -4.58 18.95
N LEU A 177 8.85 -5.03 17.71
CA LEU A 177 9.45 -6.26 17.17
C LEU A 177 10.91 -6.09 16.73
N GLY A 178 11.48 -4.89 16.85
CA GLY A 178 12.88 -4.62 16.51
C GLY A 178 13.14 -4.43 15.01
N ALA A 179 12.10 -4.13 14.22
CA ALA A 179 12.28 -3.85 12.80
C ALA A 179 13.03 -2.52 12.59
N SER A 180 13.91 -2.48 11.58
CA SER A 180 14.55 -1.25 11.13
C SER A 180 13.54 -0.37 10.39
N ILE A 181 12.89 0.54 11.12
CA ILE A 181 11.96 1.52 10.54
C ILE A 181 12.73 2.79 10.17
N GLY A 182 12.71 3.13 8.89
CA GLY A 182 13.28 4.37 8.39
C GLY A 182 12.31 5.55 8.44
N VAL A 183 12.82 6.77 8.25
CA VAL A 183 12.02 8.02 8.20
C VAL A 183 10.92 7.95 7.14
N GLY A 184 11.20 7.28 6.01
CA GLY A 184 10.24 7.05 4.95
C GLY A 184 9.01 6.28 5.42
N THR A 185 9.15 5.29 6.30
CA THR A 185 8.00 4.52 6.83
C THR A 185 7.08 5.38 7.68
N VAL A 186 7.63 6.24 8.52
CA VAL A 186 6.84 7.18 9.34
C VAL A 186 6.16 8.21 8.45
N ALA A 187 6.88 8.73 7.44
CA ALA A 187 6.31 9.64 6.45
C ALA A 187 5.17 8.97 5.67
N THR A 188 5.33 7.71 5.24
CA THR A 188 4.26 6.96 4.58
C THR A 188 3.07 6.76 5.51
N ALA A 189 3.26 6.42 6.78
CA ALA A 189 2.16 6.24 7.73
C ALA A 189 1.29 7.48 7.91
N ILE A 190 1.90 8.67 7.84
CA ILE A 190 1.20 9.95 8.02
C ILE A 190 0.60 10.44 6.69
N CYS A 191 1.33 10.30 5.59
CA CYS A 191 0.98 10.91 4.30
C CYS A 191 0.09 10.01 3.41
N LEU A 192 0.21 8.68 3.53
CA LEU A 192 -0.47 7.75 2.63
C LEU A 192 -2.00 7.88 2.72
N GLY A 193 -2.55 7.95 3.94
CA GLY A 193 -3.99 8.15 4.17
C GLY A 193 -4.56 9.40 3.47
N PRO A 194 -4.02 10.61 3.74
CA PRO A 194 -4.44 11.84 3.06
C PRO A 194 -4.31 11.78 1.53
N PHE A 195 -3.22 11.21 0.99
CA PHE A 195 -3.06 11.08 -0.46
C PHE A 195 -4.07 10.11 -1.07
N ILE A 196 -4.35 8.98 -0.42
CA ILE A 196 -5.39 8.04 -0.86
C ILE A 196 -6.74 8.76 -0.93
N GLU A 197 -7.11 9.51 0.10
CA GLU A 197 -8.39 10.24 0.13
C GLU A 197 -8.46 11.30 -0.99
N PHE A 198 -7.36 12.02 -1.23
CA PHE A 198 -7.25 12.98 -2.33
C PHE A 198 -7.46 12.31 -3.70
N PHE A 199 -6.72 11.23 -4.00
CA PHE A 199 -6.83 10.53 -5.29
C PHE A 199 -8.15 9.78 -5.44
N ASN A 200 -8.76 9.34 -4.33
CA ASN A 200 -10.09 8.74 -4.33
C ASN A 200 -11.11 9.75 -4.87
N GLY A 201 -11.12 10.97 -4.32
CA GLY A 201 -12.03 12.05 -4.74
C GLY A 201 -11.75 12.62 -6.14
N HIS A 202 -10.48 12.77 -6.53
CA HIS A 202 -10.10 13.48 -7.75
C HIS A 202 -9.85 12.58 -8.97
N VAL A 203 -9.49 11.31 -8.77
CA VAL A 203 -9.12 10.39 -9.86
C VAL A 203 -10.07 9.20 -9.89
N ALA A 204 -10.14 8.43 -8.81
CA ALA A 204 -10.82 7.13 -8.83
C ALA A 204 -12.35 7.27 -8.96
N VAL A 205 -12.98 8.14 -8.17
CA VAL A 205 -14.44 8.36 -8.22
C VAL A 205 -14.90 8.95 -9.56
N PRO A 206 -14.24 9.99 -10.12
CA PRO A 206 -14.56 10.49 -11.45
C PRO A 206 -14.37 9.45 -12.57
N LEU A 207 -13.36 8.58 -12.45
CA LEU A 207 -13.12 7.50 -13.40
C LEU A 207 -14.24 6.46 -13.39
N LEU A 208 -14.77 6.11 -12.22
CA LEU A 208 -15.84 5.12 -12.08
C LEU A 208 -17.22 5.68 -12.43
N ARG A 209 -17.57 6.88 -11.93
CA ARG A 209 -18.92 7.45 -12.03
C ARG A 209 -19.11 8.38 -13.24
N GLY A 210 -18.03 8.70 -13.95
CA GLY A 210 -18.00 9.81 -14.91
C GLY A 210 -18.05 11.15 -14.17
N LYS A 211 -17.70 12.27 -14.84
CA LYS A 211 -17.81 13.62 -14.27
C LYS A 211 -19.25 13.92 -13.85
N ARG A 212 -19.64 13.62 -12.61
CA ARG A 212 -20.78 14.24 -11.94
C ARG A 212 -20.26 14.99 -10.74
N PRO A 213 -20.64 16.26 -10.55
CA PRO A 213 -20.18 17.05 -9.44
C PRO A 213 -20.57 16.35 -8.14
N VAL A 214 -19.62 16.30 -7.21
CA VAL A 214 -19.88 15.87 -5.83
C VAL A 214 -20.86 16.89 -5.26
N SER A 215 -22.13 16.51 -5.11
CA SER A 215 -23.09 17.31 -4.36
C SER A 215 -22.63 17.32 -2.91
N ALA A 216 -22.07 18.45 -2.47
CA ALA A 216 -21.92 18.76 -1.06
C ALA A 216 -23.30 18.72 -0.41
N GLY A 217 -23.46 17.85 0.59
CA GLY A 217 -24.62 17.75 1.46
C GLY A 217 -24.14 17.64 2.89
#